data_AF-G4QI60-F1
#
_entry.id   AF-G4QI60-F1
#
_cell.length_a   1.000
_cell.length_b   1.000
_cell.length_c   1.000
_cell.angle_alpha   90.00
_cell.angle_beta   90.00
_cell.angle_gamma   90.00
#
_symmetry.space_group_name_H-M   'P 1'
#
loop_
_entity.id
_entity.type
_entity.pdbx_description
1 polymer ?
#
loop_
_entity_poly.entity_id
_entity_poly.type
_entity_poly.pdbx_seq_one_letter_code
_entity_poly.pdbx_strand_id
1 'polypeptide(L)'
;MADKKVSAFWIKHLVLAFIVLAGALIVLMYVPEDTGESGAGGADSKENISDNLARFYEEFRLSSKDPIQEQYGDYVIALEAPEASQTEQLIAISTVNSPPEENWQGQYKYRSFAQGTTIRTEAMKYAEQEGMQLIWDLNQDFIIRQRFLSENSLVATLDEIAGAIDANFIPQVNVYFCNKKRAIVIAENAGTYVTDNCKKAGFD
;
A
#
# COMPACT_ATOMS: atom_id res chain seq x y z
N MET A 1 -68.20 -43.22 -16.16
CA MET A 1 -67.23 -43.72 -15.15
C MET A 1 -65.94 -42.93 -15.30
N ALA A 2 -65.79 -41.77 -14.65
CA ALA A 2 -64.56 -40.96 -14.76
C ALA A 2 -64.15 -40.20 -13.47
N ASP A 3 -64.93 -40.23 -12.37
CA ASP A 3 -64.63 -39.36 -11.21
C ASP A 3 -63.83 -39.99 -10.06
N LYS A 4 -63.72 -41.32 -10.01
CA LYS A 4 -63.05 -41.97 -8.85
C LYS A 4 -61.53 -41.78 -8.79
N LYS A 5 -60.86 -41.48 -9.90
CA LYS A 5 -59.39 -41.35 -9.93
C LYS A 5 -58.90 -39.96 -9.48
N VAL A 6 -59.66 -38.90 -9.77
CA VAL A 6 -59.28 -37.53 -9.40
C VAL A 6 -59.41 -37.30 -7.90
N SER A 7 -60.48 -37.82 -7.27
CA SER A 7 -60.69 -37.72 -5.81
C SER A 7 -59.59 -38.41 -5.00
N ALA A 8 -59.13 -39.60 -5.43
CA ALA A 8 -58.08 -40.34 -4.73
C ALA A 8 -56.69 -39.68 -4.82
N PHE A 9 -56.43 -38.92 -5.90
CA PHE A 9 -55.19 -38.16 -6.07
C PHE A 9 -55.14 -36.97 -5.11
N TRP A 10 -56.22 -36.18 -5.06
CA TRP A 10 -56.32 -35.03 -4.16
C TRP A 10 -56.36 -35.40 -2.68
N ILE A 11 -57.02 -36.51 -2.31
CA ILE A 11 -57.04 -36.99 -0.92
C ILE A 11 -55.65 -37.39 -0.45
N LYS A 12 -54.87 -38.09 -1.28
CA LYS A 12 -53.48 -38.46 -0.93
C LYS A 12 -52.60 -37.23 -0.74
N HIS A 13 -52.78 -36.20 -1.56
CA HIS A 13 -52.02 -34.95 -1.45
C HIS A 13 -52.44 -34.12 -0.23
N LEU A 14 -53.74 -34.11 0.12
CA LEU A 14 -54.22 -33.49 1.35
C LEU A 14 -53.67 -34.17 2.61
N VAL A 15 -53.64 -35.50 2.64
CA VAL A 15 -53.05 -36.26 3.76
C VAL A 15 -51.54 -35.98 3.87
N LEU A 16 -50.82 -35.95 2.74
CA LEU A 16 -49.39 -35.64 2.74
C LEU A 16 -49.11 -34.21 3.20
N ALA A 17 -49.92 -33.23 2.78
CA ALA A 17 -49.83 -31.85 3.25
C ALA A 17 -50.06 -31.75 4.77
N PHE A 18 -51.02 -32.50 5.30
CA PHE A 18 -51.30 -32.52 6.74
C PHE A 18 -50.15 -33.13 7.55
N ILE A 19 -49.51 -34.19 7.05
CA ILE A 19 -48.34 -34.81 7.68
C ILE A 19 -47.16 -33.83 7.70
N VAL A 20 -46.91 -33.11 6.61
CA VAL A 20 -45.85 -32.09 6.55
C VAL A 20 -46.13 -30.96 7.53
N LEU A 21 -47.39 -30.51 7.63
CA LEU A 21 -47.80 -29.44 8.55
C LEU A 21 -47.67 -29.86 10.02
N ALA A 22 -48.07 -31.09 10.34
CA ALA A 22 -47.91 -31.66 11.68
C ALA A 22 -46.43 -31.85 12.04
N GLY A 23 -45.61 -32.30 11.08
CA GLY A 23 -44.16 -32.39 11.25
C GLY A 23 -43.51 -31.03 11.54
N ALA A 24 -43.90 -29.99 10.80
CA ALA A 24 -43.42 -28.62 11.03
C ALA A 24 -43.80 -28.09 12.42
N LEU A 25 -45.03 -28.37 12.88
CA LEU A 25 -45.48 -28.00 14.24
C LEU A 25 -44.72 -28.74 15.35
N ILE A 26 -44.44 -30.03 15.15
CA ILE A 26 -43.65 -30.82 16.11
C ILE A 26 -42.21 -30.29 16.14
N VAL A 27 -41.62 -29.96 14.98
CA VAL A 27 -40.29 -29.34 14.93
C VAL A 27 -40.30 -27.99 15.67
N LEU A 28 -41.29 -27.13 15.46
CA LEU A 28 -41.40 -25.86 16.18
C LEU A 28 -41.57 -26.03 17.71
N MET A 29 -42.20 -27.11 18.18
CA MET A 29 -42.31 -27.39 19.62
C MET A 29 -41.05 -28.00 20.24
N TYR A 30 -40.20 -28.64 19.44
CA TYR A 30 -38.99 -29.32 19.91
C TYR A 30 -37.68 -28.61 19.54
N VAL A 31 -37.73 -27.53 18.75
CA VAL A 31 -36.60 -26.61 18.60
C VAL A 31 -36.45 -25.87 19.93
N PRO A 32 -35.37 -26.12 20.70
CA PRO A 32 -35.06 -25.26 21.83
C PRO A 32 -34.94 -23.82 21.31
N GLU A 33 -35.45 -22.83 22.05
CA GLU A 33 -35.25 -21.41 21.77
C GLU A 33 -33.75 -21.11 21.72
N ASP A 34 -33.16 -21.29 20.54
CA ASP A 34 -31.86 -20.75 20.21
C ASP A 34 -32.11 -19.28 19.91
N THR A 35 -31.81 -18.45 20.91
CA THR A 35 -31.68 -17.01 20.77
C THR A 35 -30.63 -16.73 19.69
N GLY A 36 -31.10 -16.57 18.45
CA GLY A 36 -30.24 -16.38 17.28
C GLY A 36 -31.01 -15.85 16.07
N GLU A 37 -31.27 -14.53 16.10
CA GLU A 37 -31.53 -13.60 14.99
C GLU A 37 -31.76 -14.13 13.56
N SER A 38 -32.89 -13.71 12.94
CA SER A 38 -32.84 -12.88 11.71
C SER A 38 -34.23 -12.42 11.22
N GLY A 39 -34.45 -11.10 11.23
CA GLY A 39 -35.09 -10.34 10.13
C GLY A 39 -36.62 -10.27 10.04
N ALA A 40 -37.22 -9.21 10.59
CA ALA A 40 -37.78 -8.06 9.84
C ALA A 40 -38.93 -7.34 10.57
N GLY A 41 -38.63 -6.14 11.08
CA GLY A 41 -39.52 -4.97 11.00
C GLY A 41 -40.59 -4.78 12.07
N GLY A 42 -40.27 -4.02 13.13
CA GLY A 42 -41.30 -3.28 13.88
C GLY A 42 -40.96 -2.88 15.31
N ALA A 43 -40.20 -1.78 15.45
CA ALA A 43 -40.21 -0.83 16.58
C ALA A 43 -39.85 -1.32 18.00
N ASP A 44 -38.56 -1.20 18.37
CA ASP A 44 -38.19 -0.34 19.51
C ASP A 44 -36.77 0.22 19.31
N SER A 45 -36.67 1.54 19.38
CA SER A 45 -35.46 2.32 19.15
C SER A 45 -34.83 2.66 20.49
N LYS A 46 -33.56 2.23 20.70
CA LYS A 46 -32.50 2.92 21.48
C LYS A 46 -31.29 2.01 21.76
N GLU A 47 -30.77 1.29 20.75
CA GLU A 47 -29.33 1.04 20.80
C GLU A 47 -28.67 2.35 20.38
N ASN A 48 -28.22 3.12 21.37
CA ASN A 48 -27.71 4.45 21.15
C ASN A 48 -26.42 4.33 20.34
N ILE A 49 -26.25 5.19 19.33
CA ILE A 49 -25.01 5.31 18.56
C ILE A 49 -23.81 5.49 19.51
N SER A 50 -24.03 6.13 20.67
CA SER A 50 -23.06 6.25 21.76
C SER A 50 -22.63 4.92 22.35
N ASP A 51 -23.53 3.95 22.48
CA ASP A 51 -23.23 2.65 23.08
C ASP A 51 -22.41 1.79 22.11
N ASN A 52 -22.75 1.81 20.82
CA ASN A 52 -21.94 1.17 19.77
C ASN A 52 -20.56 1.83 19.63
N LEU A 53 -20.49 3.17 19.69
CA LEU A 53 -19.22 3.90 19.65
C LEU A 53 -18.37 3.66 20.90
N ALA A 54 -18.98 3.64 22.09
CA ALA A 54 -18.29 3.32 23.34
C ALA A 54 -17.74 1.89 23.32
N ARG A 55 -18.51 0.93 22.78
CA ARG A 55 -18.06 -0.45 22.62
C ARG A 55 -16.90 -0.56 21.64
N PHE A 56 -16.93 0.20 20.55
CA PHE A 56 -15.79 0.32 19.62
C PHE A 56 -14.54 0.91 20.30
N TYR A 57 -14.69 1.99 21.08
CA TYR A 57 -13.55 2.61 21.79
C TYR A 57 -12.98 1.71 22.89
N GLU A 58 -13.80 0.97 23.63
CA GLU A 58 -13.32 0.01 24.61
C GLU A 58 -12.58 -1.16 23.95
N GLU A 59 -13.12 -1.73 22.88
CA GLU A 59 -12.44 -2.79 22.11
C GLU A 59 -11.09 -2.28 21.56
N PHE A 60 -11.09 -1.10 20.95
CA PHE A 60 -9.87 -0.45 20.43
C PHE A 60 -8.85 -0.18 21.53
N ARG A 61 -9.28 0.30 22.70
CA ARG A 61 -8.39 0.59 23.84
C ARG A 61 -7.84 -0.69 24.47
N LEU A 62 -8.61 -1.77 24.47
CA LEU A 62 -8.16 -3.09 24.93
C LEU A 62 -7.15 -3.72 23.96
N SER A 63 -7.36 -3.58 22.65
CA SER A 63 -6.37 -4.02 21.64
C SER A 63 -5.12 -3.13 21.59
N SER A 64 -5.22 -1.86 21.98
CA SER A 64 -4.12 -0.88 21.96
C SER A 64 -3.20 -0.94 23.20
N LYS A 65 -3.32 -1.98 24.04
CA LYS A 65 -2.43 -2.22 25.18
C LYS A 65 -1.13 -2.93 24.83
N ASP A 66 -1.04 -3.49 23.62
CA ASP A 66 0.25 -3.85 23.06
C ASP A 66 1.02 -2.55 22.75
N PRO A 67 2.32 -2.48 23.05
CA PRO A 67 3.11 -1.33 22.63
C PRO A 67 2.94 -1.20 21.12
N ILE A 68 2.60 -0.01 20.63
CA ILE A 68 2.63 0.30 19.19
C ILE A 68 4.10 0.17 18.74
N GLN A 69 4.53 -1.06 18.52
CA GLN A 69 5.79 -1.40 17.90
C GLN A 69 5.49 -1.48 16.41
N GLU A 70 6.18 -0.60 15.68
CA GLU A 70 6.18 -0.40 14.23
C GLU A 70 5.26 0.71 13.72
N GLN A 71 5.77 1.95 13.76
CA GLN A 71 5.28 3.06 12.91
C GLN A 71 5.52 2.78 11.41
N TYR A 72 6.40 1.84 11.10
CA TYR A 72 6.84 1.48 9.76
C TYR A 72 6.78 -0.04 9.64
N GLY A 73 6.06 -0.59 8.65
CA GLY A 73 5.93 -2.05 8.54
C GLY A 73 7.27 -2.75 8.26
N ASP A 74 7.33 -4.06 8.48
CA ASP A 74 8.47 -4.99 8.36
C ASP A 74 9.54 -4.75 7.27
N TYR A 75 9.24 -3.98 6.21
CA TYR A 75 10.08 -3.76 5.03
C TYR A 75 10.47 -2.29 4.82
N VAL A 76 10.22 -1.43 5.80
CA VAL A 76 10.56 -0.01 5.77
C VAL A 76 11.58 0.25 6.87
N ILE A 77 12.72 0.82 6.49
CA ILE A 77 13.81 1.17 7.38
C ILE A 77 13.77 2.69 7.57
N ALA A 78 13.52 3.16 8.79
CA ALA A 78 13.68 4.57 9.11
C ALA A 78 15.18 4.95 9.05
N LEU A 79 15.49 6.02 8.34
CA LEU A 79 16.83 6.59 8.25
C LEU A 79 16.93 7.78 9.19
N GLU A 80 18.09 7.92 9.83
CA GLU A 80 18.42 9.14 10.56
C GLU A 80 18.53 10.32 9.58
N ALA A 81 18.10 11.50 10.01
CA ALA A 81 18.25 12.70 9.23
C ALA A 81 19.76 12.97 9.00
N PRO A 82 20.19 13.25 7.75
CA PRO A 82 21.58 13.53 7.48
C PRO A 82 22.01 14.84 8.16
N GLU A 83 23.25 14.89 8.64
CA GLU A 83 23.84 16.08 9.28
C GLU A 83 23.86 17.32 8.36
N ALA A 84 23.94 17.09 7.05
CA ALA A 84 23.92 18.13 6.02
C ALA A 84 22.71 17.92 5.12
N SER A 85 22.04 19.02 4.76
CA SER A 85 20.95 19.01 3.79
C SER A 85 21.42 18.55 2.40
N GLN A 86 20.52 18.04 1.57
CA GLN A 86 20.81 17.73 0.16
C GLN A 86 21.49 18.87 -0.61
N THR A 87 21.18 20.13 -0.27
CA THR A 87 21.78 21.29 -0.93
C THR A 87 23.23 21.46 -0.50
N GLU A 88 23.52 21.35 0.79
CA GLU A 88 24.89 21.41 1.30
C GLU A 88 25.74 20.25 0.77
N GLN A 89 25.17 19.03 0.75
CA GLN A 89 25.81 17.86 0.15
C GLN A 89 26.14 18.11 -1.34
N LEU A 90 25.17 18.61 -2.12
CA LEU A 90 25.36 18.89 -3.54
C LEU A 90 26.39 20.00 -3.80
N ILE A 91 26.40 21.05 -2.97
CA ILE A 91 27.37 22.15 -3.08
C ILE A 91 28.78 21.64 -2.77
N ALA A 92 28.93 20.78 -1.76
CA ALA A 92 30.20 20.20 -1.35
C ALA A 92 30.84 19.31 -2.43
N ILE A 93 30.04 18.75 -3.34
CA ILE A 93 30.55 18.03 -4.51
C ILE A 93 31.28 19.01 -5.42
N SER A 94 32.51 18.67 -5.82
CA SER A 94 33.29 19.52 -6.72
C SER A 94 32.66 19.58 -8.12
N THR A 95 32.61 20.78 -8.70
CA THR A 95 32.20 20.93 -10.10
C THR A 95 33.23 20.27 -11.00
N VAL A 96 32.76 19.48 -11.97
CA VAL A 96 33.66 18.77 -12.90
C VAL A 96 33.98 19.61 -14.13
N ASN A 97 35.20 19.48 -14.65
CA ASN A 97 35.63 20.20 -15.85
C ASN A 97 34.90 19.74 -17.13
N SER A 98 34.44 18.48 -17.16
CA SER A 98 33.69 17.89 -18.26
C SER A 98 32.43 17.21 -17.71
N PRO A 99 31.36 18.00 -17.46
CA PRO A 99 30.09 17.46 -17.02
C PRO A 99 29.39 16.71 -18.17
N PRO A 100 28.55 15.71 -17.87
CA PRO A 100 27.65 15.15 -18.87
C PRO A 100 26.72 16.24 -19.43
N GLU A 101 26.15 15.98 -20.60
CA GLU A 101 25.14 16.86 -21.19
C GLU A 101 23.92 16.99 -20.26
N GLU A 102 23.21 18.12 -20.33
CA GLU A 102 22.06 18.40 -19.46
C GLU A 102 20.89 17.44 -19.66
N ASN A 103 20.77 16.86 -20.85
CA ASN A 103 19.78 15.84 -21.20
C ASN A 103 20.30 14.41 -21.01
N TRP A 104 21.48 14.21 -20.43
CA TRP A 104 22.01 12.89 -20.15
C TRP A 104 21.10 12.14 -19.20
N GLN A 105 20.85 10.86 -19.49
CA GLN A 105 20.00 10.00 -18.65
C GLN A 105 20.71 8.73 -18.17
N GLY A 106 21.96 8.51 -18.58
CA GLY A 106 22.67 7.25 -18.38
C GLY A 106 22.41 6.22 -19.46
N GLN A 107 23.06 5.07 -19.31
CA GLN A 107 22.99 3.99 -20.28
C GLN A 107 21.65 3.27 -20.19
N TYR A 108 21.05 2.96 -21.33
CA TYR A 108 19.89 2.07 -21.38
C TYR A 108 20.34 0.62 -21.19
N LYS A 109 19.91 -0.01 -20.10
CA LYS A 109 20.25 -1.40 -19.76
C LYS A 109 19.32 -1.99 -18.71
N TYR A 110 19.36 -3.32 -18.57
CA TYR A 110 18.71 -4.03 -17.48
C TYR A 110 19.45 -3.79 -16.15
N ARG A 111 18.73 -3.32 -15.13
CA ARG A 111 19.21 -3.19 -13.75
C ARG A 111 18.40 -4.12 -12.84
N SER A 112 19.09 -5.00 -12.12
CA SER A 112 18.45 -5.98 -11.24
C SER A 112 18.45 -5.50 -9.80
N PHE A 113 17.27 -5.33 -9.21
CA PHE A 113 17.12 -5.01 -7.80
C PHE A 113 16.98 -6.31 -7.02
N ALA A 114 18.01 -6.64 -6.25
CA ALA A 114 18.11 -7.94 -5.58
C ALA A 114 17.15 -8.04 -4.40
N GLN A 115 16.56 -9.22 -4.21
CA GLN A 115 15.74 -9.48 -3.03
C GLN A 115 16.60 -9.40 -1.75
N GLY A 116 16.03 -8.80 -0.70
CA GLY A 116 16.68 -8.69 0.61
C GLY A 116 17.73 -7.58 0.72
N THR A 117 18.04 -6.87 -0.37
CA THR A 117 18.77 -5.60 -0.31
C THR A 117 17.80 -4.44 -0.18
N THR A 118 18.32 -3.21 -0.12
CA THR A 118 17.48 -2.01 -0.06
C THR A 118 17.50 -1.23 -1.37
N ILE A 119 16.44 -0.48 -1.61
CA ILE A 119 16.32 0.39 -2.79
C ILE A 119 17.47 1.39 -2.84
N ARG A 120 17.76 2.08 -1.73
CA ARG A 120 18.87 3.03 -1.64
C ARG A 120 20.19 2.37 -2.01
N THR A 121 20.46 1.17 -1.50
CA THR A 121 21.72 0.45 -1.74
C THR A 121 21.92 0.14 -3.22
N GLU A 122 20.91 -0.43 -3.88
CA GLU A 122 21.01 -0.74 -5.31
C GLU A 122 21.05 0.53 -6.16
N ALA A 123 20.28 1.56 -5.82
CA ALA A 123 20.29 2.85 -6.50
C ALA A 123 21.67 3.52 -6.45
N MET A 124 22.31 3.57 -5.28
CA MET A 124 23.66 4.10 -5.10
C MET A 124 24.67 3.33 -5.96
N LYS A 125 24.64 1.99 -5.90
CA LYS A 125 25.49 1.12 -6.72
C LYS A 125 25.34 1.42 -8.21
N TYR A 126 24.13 1.60 -8.72
CA TYR A 126 23.92 1.89 -10.15
C TYR A 126 24.36 3.29 -10.56
N ALA A 127 24.19 4.29 -9.68
CA ALA A 127 24.74 5.62 -9.90
C ALA A 127 26.28 5.59 -9.98
N GLU A 128 26.93 4.93 -9.01
CA GLU A 128 28.38 4.82 -8.95
C GLU A 128 28.96 4.11 -10.20
N GLN A 129 28.31 3.06 -10.68
CA GLN A 129 28.71 2.34 -11.90
C GLN A 129 28.71 3.22 -13.15
N GLU A 130 27.95 4.32 -13.16
CA GLU A 130 27.91 5.28 -14.27
C GLU A 130 28.68 6.57 -13.96
N GLY A 131 29.48 6.57 -12.89
CA GLY A 131 30.31 7.70 -12.49
C GLY A 131 29.49 8.87 -11.94
N MET A 132 28.35 8.55 -11.31
CA MET A 132 27.45 9.50 -10.67
C MET A 132 27.43 9.29 -9.15
N GLN A 133 27.25 10.37 -8.41
CA GLN A 133 26.95 10.30 -6.98
C GLN A 133 25.44 10.38 -6.75
N LEU A 134 24.92 9.55 -5.84
CA LEU A 134 23.51 9.60 -5.46
C LEU A 134 23.37 10.25 -4.08
N ILE A 135 22.60 11.33 -4.01
CA ILE A 135 22.15 11.94 -2.76
C ILE A 135 20.74 11.39 -2.49
N TRP A 136 20.61 10.61 -1.42
CA TRP A 136 19.35 10.06 -0.95
C TRP A 136 18.83 10.94 0.19
N ASP A 137 17.92 11.85 -0.11
CA ASP A 137 17.33 12.81 0.83
C ASP A 137 15.90 12.39 1.20
N LEU A 138 15.78 11.17 1.72
CA LEU A 138 14.54 10.60 2.23
C LEU A 138 14.80 10.08 3.65
N ASN A 139 13.80 10.15 4.51
CA ASN A 139 13.84 9.65 5.89
C ASN A 139 13.61 8.13 5.99
N GLN A 140 13.49 7.44 4.87
CA GLN A 140 13.21 6.02 4.79
C GLN A 140 14.02 5.34 3.68
N ASP A 141 14.21 4.04 3.84
CA ASP A 141 14.67 3.11 2.83
C ASP A 141 13.78 1.86 2.84
N PHE A 142 13.76 1.11 1.75
CA PHE A 142 12.81 0.03 1.54
C PHE A 142 13.53 -1.27 1.22
N ILE A 143 13.20 -2.34 1.95
CA ILE A 143 13.70 -3.68 1.70
C ILE A 143 12.96 -4.27 0.49
N ILE A 144 13.74 -4.72 -0.50
CA ILE A 144 13.20 -5.32 -1.72
C ILE A 144 12.66 -6.72 -1.41
N ARG A 145 11.33 -6.85 -1.38
CA ARG A 145 10.63 -8.11 -1.05
C ARG A 145 10.85 -9.20 -2.08
N GLN A 146 10.82 -8.83 -3.35
CA GLN A 146 11.00 -9.72 -4.48
C GLN A 146 11.92 -9.05 -5.49
N ARG A 147 12.81 -9.83 -6.10
CA ARG A 147 13.68 -9.32 -7.16
C ARG A 147 12.83 -8.75 -8.29
N PHE A 148 13.23 -7.58 -8.79
CA PHE A 148 12.68 -7.02 -10.01
C PHE A 148 13.79 -6.52 -10.93
N LEU A 149 13.44 -6.31 -12.21
CA LEU A 149 14.31 -5.76 -13.22
C LEU A 149 13.68 -4.46 -13.72
N SER A 150 14.47 -3.39 -13.79
CA SER A 150 14.11 -2.17 -14.54
C SER A 150 14.90 -2.16 -15.84
N GLU A 151 14.22 -1.95 -16.95
CA GLU A 151 14.80 -1.81 -18.28
C GLU A 151 14.68 -0.37 -18.74
N ASN A 152 15.66 0.46 -18.39
CA ASN A 152 15.61 1.89 -18.71
C ASN A 152 17.00 2.55 -18.69
N SER A 153 17.06 3.87 -18.91
CA SER A 153 18.21 4.70 -18.54
C SER A 153 18.36 4.78 -17.01
N LEU A 154 19.52 5.22 -16.51
CA LEU A 154 19.74 5.32 -15.06
C LEU A 154 18.73 6.26 -14.40
N VAL A 155 18.60 7.47 -14.95
CA VAL A 155 17.72 8.50 -14.40
C VAL A 155 16.27 8.05 -14.42
N ALA A 156 15.84 7.39 -15.50
CA ALA A 156 14.47 6.90 -15.61
C ALA A 156 14.19 5.66 -14.74
N THR A 157 15.17 4.77 -14.52
CA THR A 157 15.05 3.70 -13.51
C THR A 157 14.86 4.30 -12.11
N LEU A 158 15.60 5.35 -11.77
CA LEU A 158 15.46 6.00 -10.46
C LEU A 158 14.12 6.74 -10.32
N ASP A 159 13.62 7.34 -11.40
CA ASP A 159 12.30 7.99 -11.44
C ASP A 159 11.16 6.98 -11.28
N GLU A 160 11.24 5.83 -11.97
CA GLU A 160 10.33 4.70 -11.81
C GLU A 160 10.26 4.23 -10.35
N ILE A 161 11.42 4.14 -9.70
CA ILE A 161 11.52 3.74 -8.28
C ILE A 161 10.95 4.81 -7.37
N ALA A 162 11.22 6.09 -7.63
CA ALA A 162 10.66 7.20 -6.86
C ALA A 162 9.12 7.16 -6.89
N GLY A 163 8.52 6.95 -8.07
CA GLY A 163 7.08 6.78 -8.21
C GLY A 163 6.54 5.49 -7.57
N ALA A 164 7.35 4.46 -7.38
CA ALA A 164 6.93 3.24 -6.69
C ALA A 164 6.90 3.37 -5.16
N ILE A 165 7.67 4.31 -4.60
CA ILE A 165 7.78 4.53 -3.15
C ILE A 165 7.06 5.81 -2.68
N ASP A 166 6.60 6.66 -3.60
CA ASP A 166 6.05 7.99 -3.33
C ASP A 166 4.88 8.00 -2.33
N ALA A 167 4.06 6.94 -2.30
CA ALA A 167 2.92 6.81 -1.40
C ALA A 167 3.30 6.84 0.10
N ASN A 168 4.58 6.67 0.43
CA ASN A 168 5.09 6.77 1.80
C ASN A 168 5.53 8.20 2.18
N PHE A 169 5.47 9.15 1.24
CA PHE A 169 5.98 10.50 1.38
C PHE A 169 4.89 11.53 1.01
N ILE A 170 4.91 12.69 1.67
CA ILE A 170 3.99 13.81 1.41
C ILE A 170 4.81 15.11 1.49
N PRO A 171 5.17 15.74 0.35
CA PRO A 171 4.72 15.52 -1.04
C PRO A 171 5.38 14.33 -1.77
N GLN A 172 5.10 14.17 -3.07
CA GLN A 172 5.68 13.09 -3.90
C GLN A 172 7.22 13.12 -3.92
N VAL A 173 7.85 11.95 -4.02
CA VAL A 173 9.29 11.83 -4.22
C VAL A 173 9.65 12.20 -5.65
N ASN A 174 10.72 12.97 -5.84
CA ASN A 174 11.20 13.41 -7.14
C ASN A 174 12.69 13.11 -7.31
N VAL A 175 13.10 12.91 -8.55
CA VAL A 175 14.50 12.70 -8.93
C VAL A 175 15.02 13.90 -9.71
N TYR A 176 16.23 14.36 -9.41
CA TYR A 176 16.88 15.49 -10.07
C TYR A 176 18.28 15.10 -10.53
N PHE A 177 18.60 15.38 -11.79
CA PHE A 177 19.92 15.18 -12.37
C PHE A 177 20.70 16.49 -12.41
N CYS A 178 21.82 16.53 -11.68
CA CYS A 178 22.68 17.69 -11.51
C CYS A 178 23.99 17.51 -12.30
N ASN A 179 23.95 17.82 -13.60
CA ASN A 179 25.04 17.53 -14.54
C ASN A 179 26.40 18.13 -14.13
N LYS A 180 26.43 19.40 -13.70
CA LYS A 180 27.65 20.11 -13.27
C LYS A 180 28.37 19.45 -12.10
N LYS A 181 27.62 18.69 -11.28
CA LYS A 181 28.10 18.03 -10.06
C LYS A 181 28.24 16.51 -10.23
N ARG A 182 27.89 15.94 -11.40
CA ARG A 182 27.75 14.48 -11.59
C ARG A 182 27.00 13.82 -10.44
N ALA A 183 25.90 14.47 -10.04
CA ALA A 183 25.08 14.00 -8.94
C ALA A 183 23.64 13.76 -9.40
N ILE A 184 22.97 12.82 -8.76
CA ILE A 184 21.53 12.61 -8.83
C ILE A 184 21.00 12.78 -7.42
N VAL A 185 19.93 13.55 -7.26
CA VAL A 185 19.28 13.80 -5.98
C VAL A 185 17.90 13.15 -6.01
N ILE A 186 17.59 12.33 -5.02
CA ILE A 186 16.25 11.81 -4.78
C ILE A 186 15.75 12.46 -3.51
N ALA A 187 14.65 13.22 -3.61
CA ALA A 187 14.14 14.02 -2.51
C ALA A 187 12.62 14.14 -2.55
N GLU A 188 12.02 14.15 -1.37
CA GLU A 188 10.62 14.52 -1.16
C GLU A 188 10.45 16.04 -1.37
N ASN A 189 11.28 16.83 -0.70
CA ASN A 189 11.23 18.29 -0.73
C ASN A 189 12.56 18.86 -1.24
N ALA A 190 12.69 19.10 -2.54
CA ALA A 190 13.91 19.65 -3.13
C ALA A 190 14.17 21.11 -2.71
N GLY A 191 15.40 21.40 -2.26
CA GLY A 191 15.84 22.76 -2.00
C GLY A 191 15.95 23.60 -3.27
N THR A 192 15.86 24.93 -3.15
CA THR A 192 15.88 25.87 -4.29
C THR A 192 17.13 25.73 -5.16
N TYR A 193 18.29 25.49 -4.54
CA TYR A 193 19.52 25.27 -5.30
C TYR A 193 19.43 24.03 -6.21
N VAL A 194 18.79 22.96 -5.75
CA VAL A 194 18.58 21.74 -6.53
C VAL A 194 17.63 22.04 -7.69
N THR A 195 16.50 22.70 -7.43
CA THR A 195 15.51 23.01 -8.49
C THR A 195 16.05 23.97 -9.55
N ASP A 196 16.94 24.89 -9.18
CA ASP A 196 17.48 25.91 -10.10
C ASP A 196 18.68 25.41 -10.92
N ASN A 197 19.39 24.38 -10.45
CA ASN A 197 20.66 23.92 -11.04
C ASN A 197 20.61 22.48 -11.56
N CYS A 198 19.50 21.77 -11.36
CA CYS A 198 19.34 20.38 -11.75
C CYS A 198 18.06 20.21 -12.55
N LYS A 199 18.07 19.21 -13.44
CA LYS A 199 16.90 18.86 -14.24
C LYS A 199 16.08 17.80 -13.52
N LYS A 200 14.79 18.06 -13.31
CA LYS A 200 13.86 17.06 -12.78
C LYS A 200 13.69 15.91 -13.78
N ALA A 201 13.69 14.67 -13.29
CA ALA A 201 13.38 13.49 -14.07
C ALA A 201 11.85 13.31 -14.23
N GLY A 202 11.46 12.40 -15.12
CA GLY A 202 10.07 12.22 -15.51
C GLY A 202 9.69 13.05 -16.74
N PHE A 203 8.53 12.75 -17.32
CA PHE A 203 7.99 13.48 -18.45
C PHE A 203 7.25 14.73 -17.97
N ASP A 204 7.55 15.89 -18.56
CA ASP A 204 6.65 17.05 -18.58
C ASP A 204 5.43 16.78 -19.47
#